data_AF-A0A7S1QJT5-F1
#
_entry.id   AF-A0A7S1QJT5-F1
#
_cell.length_a   1.000
_cell.length_b   1.000
_cell.length_c   1.000
_cell.angle_alpha   90.00
_cell.angle_beta   90.00
_cell.angle_gamma   90.00
#
_symmetry.space_group_name_H-M   'P 1'
#
loop_
_entity.id
_entity.type
_entity.pdbx_description
1 polymer ?
#
loop_
_entity_poly.entity_id
_entity_poly.type
_entity_poly.pdbx_seq_one_letter_code
_entity_poly.pdbx_strand_id
1 'polypeptide(L)'
;LVSVLARMPLNVVDRPGTGKTTAVTILERNMLGPNSPCKFFRSLPKLVLRFFQGKASTTSEDISAQFDSAERAQADFEAGIAIVCVVYDEAGLTREHRANKALHDPFDRQRTAAIALSNDEFDL
;
A
#
# COMPACT_ATOMS: atom_id res chain seq x y z
N LEU A 1 -0.64 7.37 -7.83
CA LEU A 1 0.57 8.22 -7.76
C LEU A 1 0.44 9.30 -6.69
N VAL A 2 -0.47 10.26 -6.86
CA VAL A 2 -0.61 11.41 -5.92
C VAL A 2 -0.82 10.93 -4.48
N SER A 3 -1.74 10.00 -4.24
CA SER A 3 -1.99 9.46 -2.90
C SER A 3 -0.75 8.81 -2.27
N VAL A 4 0.08 8.12 -3.07
CA VAL A 4 1.33 7.51 -2.59
C VAL A 4 2.36 8.56 -2.21
N LEU A 5 2.50 9.63 -3.02
CA LEU A 5 3.42 10.72 -2.73
C LEU A 5 3.01 11.52 -1.50
N ALA A 6 1.71 11.75 -1.33
CA ALA A 6 1.14 12.44 -0.18
C ALA A 6 1.00 11.53 1.07
N ARG A 7 1.33 10.23 0.94
CA ARG A 7 1.04 9.18 1.95
C ARG A 7 -0.42 9.17 2.42
N MET A 8 -1.33 9.61 1.56
CA MET A 8 -2.76 9.52 1.78
C MET A 8 -3.22 8.08 1.52
N PRO A 9 -3.89 7.43 2.48
CA PRO A 9 -4.45 6.10 2.28
C PRO A 9 -5.41 6.07 1.08
N LEU A 10 -5.31 5.04 0.26
CA LEU A 10 -6.15 4.86 -0.92
C LEU A 10 -6.87 3.51 -0.87
N ASN A 11 -8.20 3.54 -0.81
CA ASN A 11 -9.04 2.35 -0.95
C ASN A 11 -9.63 2.32 -2.36
N VAL A 12 -9.41 1.23 -3.09
CA VAL A 12 -9.96 1.03 -4.43
C VAL A 12 -10.81 -0.24 -4.43
N VAL A 13 -12.12 -0.06 -4.48
CA VAL A 13 -13.10 -1.14 -4.62
C VAL A 13 -13.66 -1.08 -6.04
N ASP A 14 -13.43 -2.14 -6.81
CA ASP A 14 -13.91 -2.23 -8.18
C ASP A 14 -13.95 -3.70 -8.63
N ARG A 15 -14.58 -4.02 -9.75
CA ARG A 15 -14.69 -5.41 -10.24
C ARG A 15 -13.31 -6.05 -10.53
N PRO A 16 -13.20 -7.39 -10.51
CA PRO A 16 -12.01 -8.07 -10.97
C PRO A 16 -11.67 -7.69 -12.42
N GLY A 17 -10.37 -7.60 -12.74
CA GLY A 17 -9.91 -7.31 -14.10
C GLY A 17 -9.94 -5.82 -14.51
N THR A 18 -10.27 -4.89 -13.61
CA THR A 18 -10.26 -3.44 -13.91
C THR A 18 -8.89 -2.77 -13.80
N GLY A 19 -7.82 -3.56 -13.63
CA GLY A 19 -6.45 -3.07 -13.64
C GLY A 19 -5.94 -2.46 -12.33
N LYS A 20 -6.64 -2.66 -11.21
CA LYS A 20 -6.23 -2.21 -9.86
C LYS A 20 -4.78 -2.57 -9.52
N THR A 21 -4.47 -3.87 -9.48
CA THR A 21 -3.12 -4.38 -9.20
C THR A 21 -2.13 -3.97 -10.29
N THR A 22 -2.56 -3.96 -11.55
CA THR A 22 -1.73 -3.51 -12.69
C THR A 22 -1.29 -2.06 -12.55
N ALA A 23 -2.18 -1.16 -12.11
CA ALA A 23 -1.84 0.24 -11.90
C ALA A 23 -0.75 0.40 -10.82
N VAL A 24 -0.83 -0.38 -9.74
CA VAL A 24 0.18 -0.43 -8.68
C VAL A 24 1.52 -0.95 -9.22
N THR A 25 1.52 -2.03 -9.99
CA THR A 25 2.74 -2.56 -10.63
C THR A 25 3.36 -1.58 -11.64
N ILE A 26 2.54 -0.83 -12.39
CA ILE A 26 3.04 0.22 -13.28
C ILE A 26 3.75 1.31 -12.49
N LEU A 27 3.22 1.72 -11.33
CA LEU A 27 3.88 2.70 -10.47
C LEU A 27 5.22 2.18 -9.96
N GLU A 28 5.28 0.95 -9.46
CA GLU A 28 6.52 0.34 -8.97
C GLU A 28 7.62 0.31 -10.04
N ARG A 29 7.28 -0.11 -11.27
CA ARG A 29 8.24 -0.22 -12.38
C ARG A 29 8.78 1.14 -12.84
N ASN A 30 8.06 2.22 -12.58
CA ASN A 30 8.46 3.56 -13.02
C ASN A 30 9.09 4.38 -11.88
N MET A 31 8.65 4.22 -10.63
CA MET A 31 9.17 4.96 -9.48
C MET A 31 10.45 4.32 -8.93
N LEU A 32 11.51 4.30 -9.73
CA LEU A 32 12.82 3.75 -9.36
C LEU A 32 13.79 4.79 -8.81
N GLY A 33 13.30 5.99 -8.46
CA GLY A 33 14.13 7.12 -8.12
C GLY A 33 15.03 7.54 -9.29
N PRO A 34 16.28 7.96 -9.05
CA PRO A 34 17.22 8.39 -10.10
C PRO A 34 17.41 7.38 -11.25
N ASN A 35 17.18 6.08 -10.97
CA ASN A 35 17.32 4.99 -11.93
C ASN A 35 16.09 4.79 -12.83
N SER A 36 15.05 5.61 -12.69
CA SER A 36 13.85 5.48 -13.53
C SER A 36 14.16 5.71 -15.01
N PRO A 37 13.59 4.90 -15.93
CA PRO A 37 13.74 5.13 -17.37
C PRO A 37 13.13 6.48 -17.80
N CYS A 38 12.07 6.93 -17.12
CA CYS A 38 11.36 8.15 -17.45
C CYS A 38 11.88 9.35 -16.64
N LYS A 39 12.20 10.45 -17.33
CA LYS A 39 12.78 11.67 -16.72
C LYS A 39 11.91 12.26 -15.60
N PHE A 40 10.58 12.21 -15.74
CA PHE A 40 9.65 12.69 -14.71
C PHE A 40 9.85 11.94 -13.38
N PHE A 41 9.87 10.61 -13.43
CA PHE A 41 9.98 9.76 -12.24
C PHE A 41 11.38 9.77 -11.59
N ARG A 42 12.43 10.24 -12.30
CA ARG A 42 13.78 10.40 -11.70
C ARG A 42 13.84 11.43 -10.58
N SER A 43 12.91 12.38 -10.59
CA SER A 43 12.79 13.42 -9.55
C SER A 43 11.95 12.97 -8.36
N LEU A 44 11.29 11.81 -8.45
CA LEU A 44 10.43 11.29 -7.39
C LEU A 44 11.18 10.26 -6.54
N PRO A 45 10.75 10.03 -5.28
CA PRO A 45 11.31 8.98 -4.45
C PRO A 45 11.15 7.59 -5.08
N LYS A 46 12.05 6.67 -4.73
CA LYS A 46 11.89 5.25 -5.07
C LYS A 46 10.67 4.68 -4.36
N LEU A 47 9.78 4.02 -5.09
CA LEU A 47 8.67 3.27 -4.51
C LEU A 47 9.13 1.86 -4.16
N VAL A 48 8.87 1.42 -2.93
CA VAL A 48 9.16 0.08 -2.44
C VAL A 48 7.85 -0.55 -2.00
N LEU A 49 7.34 -1.51 -2.76
CA LEU A 49 6.08 -2.18 -2.43
C LEU A 49 6.28 -3.29 -1.40
N ARG A 50 5.26 -3.46 -0.56
CA ARG A 50 5.05 -4.60 0.34
C ARG A 50 3.65 -5.13 0.08
N PHE A 51 3.56 -6.22 -0.70
CA PHE A 51 2.29 -6.85 -0.99
C PHE A 51 1.83 -7.70 0.19
N PHE A 52 0.59 -7.49 0.59
CA PHE A 52 -0.13 -8.28 1.57
C PHE A 52 -1.45 -8.72 0.95
N GLN A 53 -1.66 -10.03 0.82
CA GLN A 53 -2.86 -10.57 0.20
C GLN A 53 -3.87 -10.97 1.28
N GLY A 54 -5.04 -10.36 1.24
CA GLY A 54 -6.19 -10.69 2.09
C GLY A 54 -6.71 -12.09 1.85
N LYS A 55 -7.11 -12.73 2.94
CA LYS A 55 -7.70 -14.05 2.98
C LYS A 55 -8.84 -14.03 3.98
N ALA A 56 -9.75 -15.01 3.89
CA ALA A 56 -10.83 -15.15 4.87
C ALA A 56 -10.34 -15.23 6.32
N SER A 57 -9.15 -15.79 6.54
CA SER A 57 -8.50 -15.96 7.85
C SER A 57 -7.57 -14.81 8.25
N THR A 58 -7.50 -13.73 7.48
CA THR A 58 -6.64 -12.60 7.83
C THR A 58 -7.12 -11.94 9.12
N THR A 59 -6.22 -11.79 10.10
CA THR A 59 -6.54 -11.17 11.39
C THR A 59 -6.09 -9.72 11.49
N SER A 60 -6.55 -9.03 12.55
CA SER A 60 -6.11 -7.66 12.86
C SER A 60 -4.60 -7.57 13.18
N GLU A 61 -4.05 -8.62 13.80
CA GLU A 61 -2.64 -8.77 14.12
C GLU A 61 -1.79 -8.97 12.87
N ASP A 62 -2.29 -9.76 11.89
CA ASP A 62 -1.61 -9.93 10.60
C ASP A 62 -1.46 -8.58 9.90
N ILE A 63 -2.54 -7.79 9.82
CA ILE A 63 -2.54 -6.46 9.22
C ILE A 63 -1.53 -5.55 9.95
N SER A 64 -1.63 -5.48 11.28
CA SER A 64 -0.76 -4.65 12.11
C SER A 64 0.73 -5.01 11.93
N ALA A 65 1.04 -6.30 11.91
CA ALA A 65 2.40 -6.80 11.72
C ALA A 65 2.99 -6.40 10.34
N GLN A 66 2.18 -6.40 9.29
CA GLN A 66 2.61 -5.94 7.96
C GLN A 66 2.96 -4.44 7.97
N PHE A 67 2.11 -3.62 8.59
CA PHE A 67 2.36 -2.18 8.69
C PHE A 67 3.57 -1.86 9.57
N ASP A 68 3.72 -2.51 10.73
CA ASP A 68 4.89 -2.33 11.59
C ASP A 68 6.20 -2.74 10.88
N SER A 69 6.16 -3.83 10.11
CA SER A 69 7.29 -4.26 9.29
C SER A 69 7.63 -3.22 8.20
N ALA A 70 6.61 -2.67 7.54
CA ALA A 70 6.78 -1.62 6.54
C ALA A 70 7.30 -0.30 7.13
N GLU A 71 6.84 0.07 8.33
CA GLU A 71 7.33 1.25 9.05
C GLU A 71 8.81 1.11 9.42
N ARG A 72 9.23 -0.06 9.91
CA ARG A 72 10.65 -0.35 10.16
C ARG A 72 11.46 -0.23 8.87
N ALA A 73 11.00 -0.84 7.78
CA ALA A 73 11.67 -0.73 6.48
C ALA A 73 11.72 0.71 5.95
N GLN A 74 10.71 1.55 6.25
CA GLN A 74 10.71 2.95 5.87
C GLN A 74 11.72 3.77 6.67
N ALA A 75 11.96 3.42 7.93
CA ALA A 75 12.95 4.09 8.79
C ALA A 75 14.40 3.82 8.36
N ASP A 76 14.65 2.73 7.63
CA ASP A 76 15.99 2.42 7.08
C ASP A 76 16.39 3.34 5.91
N PHE A 77 15.43 4.07 5.33
CA PHE A 77 15.69 5.02 4.25
C PHE A 77 15.81 6.45 4.76
N GLU A 78 16.78 7.19 4.22
CA GLU A 78 16.84 8.64 4.39
C GLU A 78 15.56 9.31 3.86
N ALA A 79 15.16 10.39 4.53
CA ALA A 79 13.94 11.12 4.20
C ALA A 79 13.95 11.59 2.74
N GLY A 80 12.88 11.27 2.00
CA GLY A 80 12.72 11.66 0.59
C GLY A 80 13.39 10.73 -0.42
N ILE A 81 14.23 9.77 0.01
CA ILE A 81 14.88 8.83 -0.91
C ILE A 81 13.93 7.73 -1.39
N ALA A 82 13.13 7.18 -0.46
CA ALA A 82 12.18 6.12 -0.77
C ALA A 82 10.87 6.27 0.00
N ILE A 83 9.80 5.75 -0.61
CA ILE A 83 8.49 5.56 -0.01
C ILE A 83 8.21 4.06 0.02
N VAL A 84 8.07 3.51 1.21
CA VAL A 84 7.54 2.16 1.41
C VAL A 84 6.02 2.24 1.37
N CYS A 85 5.42 1.40 0.54
CA CYS A 85 3.98 1.33 0.37
C CYS A 85 3.47 -0.08 0.67
N VAL A 86 2.57 -0.19 1.64
CA VAL A 86 1.82 -1.43 1.87
C VAL A 86 0.69 -1.49 0.84
N VAL A 87 0.60 -2.61 0.13
CA VAL A 87 -0.46 -2.90 -0.81
C VAL A 87 -1.26 -4.07 -0.25
N TYR A 88 -2.41 -3.77 0.34
CA TYR A 88 -3.34 -4.76 0.85
C TYR A 88 -4.29 -5.18 -0.27
N ASP A 89 -3.92 -6.24 -1.00
CA ASP A 89 -4.71 -6.76 -2.12
C ASP A 89 -5.80 -7.70 -1.61
N GLU A 90 -6.95 -7.73 -2.28
CA GLU A 90 -8.13 -8.50 -1.88
C GLU A 90 -8.60 -8.26 -0.43
N ALA A 91 -8.57 -7.01 0.05
CA ALA A 91 -8.88 -6.64 1.44
C ALA A 91 -10.31 -7.03 1.90
N GLY A 92 -11.28 -7.04 0.99
CA GLY A 92 -12.66 -7.48 1.24
C GLY A 92 -12.86 -8.99 1.39
N LEU A 93 -11.83 -9.82 1.15
CA LEU A 93 -11.94 -11.26 1.43
C LEU A 93 -11.88 -11.57 2.92
N THR A 94 -11.39 -10.65 3.74
CA THR A 94 -11.26 -10.82 5.19
C THR A 94 -12.62 -11.00 5.85
N ARG A 95 -12.81 -12.14 6.53
CA ARG A 95 -14.10 -12.50 7.16
C ARG A 95 -14.12 -12.27 8.66
N GLU A 96 -12.95 -12.13 9.29
CA GLU A 96 -12.88 -11.80 10.70
C GLU A 96 -13.50 -10.43 10.95
N HIS A 97 -14.46 -10.39 11.89
CA HIS A 97 -15.19 -9.18 12.20
C HIS A 97 -14.21 -8.10 12.68
N ARG A 98 -14.19 -6.95 11.98
CA ARG A 98 -13.36 -5.78 12.31
C ARG A 98 -11.85 -5.96 12.13
N ALA A 99 -11.36 -7.01 11.48
CA ALA A 99 -9.92 -7.11 11.21
C ALA A 99 -9.39 -5.88 10.45
N ASN A 100 -10.16 -5.37 9.49
CA ASN A 100 -9.83 -4.15 8.74
C ASN A 100 -9.79 -2.87 9.59
N LYS A 101 -10.31 -2.86 10.84
CA LYS A 101 -10.10 -1.74 11.78
C LYS A 101 -8.65 -1.49 12.11
N ALA A 102 -7.82 -2.53 12.01
CA ALA A 102 -6.38 -2.40 12.18
C ALA A 102 -5.73 -1.45 11.15
N LEU A 103 -6.46 -1.04 10.09
CA LEU A 103 -5.99 -0.05 9.13
C LEU A 103 -6.13 1.40 9.63
N HIS A 104 -7.01 1.70 10.60
CA HIS A 104 -7.19 3.07 11.11
C HIS A 104 -5.89 3.68 11.62
N ASP A 105 -5.24 3.00 12.56
CA ASP A 105 -4.00 3.49 13.18
C ASP A 105 -2.89 3.74 12.14
N PRO A 106 -2.56 2.80 11.22
CA PRO A 106 -1.59 3.07 10.17
C PRO A 106 -2.01 4.19 9.21
N PHE A 107 -3.30 4.30 8.89
CA PHE A 107 -3.83 5.31 7.97
C PHE A 107 -3.75 6.72 8.56
N ASP A 108 -3.90 6.86 9.87
CA ASP A 108 -3.75 8.11 10.60
C ASP A 108 -2.28 8.48 10.82
N ARG A 109 -1.43 7.48 11.09
CA ARG A 109 0.02 7.68 11.30
C ARG A 109 0.75 8.16 10.05
N GLN A 110 0.34 7.70 8.86
CA GLN A 110 0.91 8.04 7.54
C GLN A 110 2.45 7.94 7.47
N ARG A 111 3.03 7.00 8.23
CA ARG A 111 4.47 6.75 8.23
C ARG A 111 4.92 6.05 6.96
N THR A 112 4.08 5.16 6.44
CA THR A 112 4.19 4.52 5.13
C THR A 112 3.06 4.98 4.22
N ALA A 113 3.19 4.76 2.91
CA ALA A 113 2.05 4.84 2.02
C ALA A 113 1.20 3.56 2.14
N ALA A 114 -0.11 3.67 1.88
CA ALA A 114 -1.02 2.55 1.98
C ALA A 114 -2.01 2.54 0.80
N ILE A 115 -2.18 1.38 0.19
CA ILE A 115 -3.19 1.12 -0.84
C ILE A 115 -3.92 -0.16 -0.44
N ALA A 116 -5.23 -0.08 -0.25
CA ALA A 116 -6.09 -1.26 -0.12
C ALA A 116 -6.86 -1.45 -1.43
N LEU A 117 -6.77 -2.64 -2.01
CA LEU A 117 -7.48 -3.04 -3.22
C LEU A 117 -8.49 -4.10 -2.84
N SER A 118 -9.70 -4.00 -3.38
CA SER A 118 -10.68 -5.08 -3.23
C SER A 118 -11.64 -5.17 -4.41
N ASN A 119 -12.23 -6.35 -4.56
CA ASN A 119 -13.36 -6.61 -5.43
C ASN A 119 -14.71 -6.48 -4.72
N ASP A 120 -14.71 -6.57 -3.39
CA ASP A 120 -15.88 -6.48 -2.54
C ASP A 120 -15.80 -5.24 -1.64
N GLU A 121 -16.94 -4.70 -1.24
CA GLU A 121 -16.98 -3.66 -0.23
C GLU A 121 -16.44 -4.21 1.11
N PHE A 122 -15.71 -3.37 1.83
CA PHE A 122 -15.20 -3.70 3.14
C PHE A 122 -15.26 -2.48 4.06
N ASP A 123 -15.62 -2.73 5.31
CA ASP A 123 -15.71 -1.70 6.31
C ASP A 123 -14.35 -1.50 7.00
N LEU A 124 -14.05 -0.23 7.28
CA LEU A 124 -13.02 0.21 8.20
C LEU A 124 -13.68 0.43 9.56
#